data_AF-A0A7C4FBZ4-F1
#
_entry.id   AF-A0A7C4FBZ4-F1
#
_cell.length_a   1.000
_cell.length_b   1.000
_cell.length_c   1.000
_cell.angle_alpha   90.00
_cell.angle_beta   90.00
_cell.angle_gamma   90.00
#
_symmetry.space_group_name_H-M   'P 1'
#
loop_
_entity.id
_entity.type
_entity.pdbx_description
1 polymer ?
#
loop_
_entity_poly.entity_id
_entity_poly.type
_entity_poly.pdbx_seq_one_letter_code
_entity_poly.pdbx_strand_id
1 'polypeptide(L)'
;MLLLIIDCKPSSLFSIKLPKSYQSQPSFLLPPPSTLFGVYARGIGVALGLSQQEAQELAAETLVNASASLGLSTRSGALIRRWRIEGETPISDAMVREFIYTTMLRLYFVVD
;
A
#
# COMPACT_ATOMS: atom_id res chain seq x y z
N MET A 1 -3.81 -1.75 -24.43
CA MET A 1 -4.43 -0.86 -23.41
C MET A 1 -5.77 -1.35 -22.84
N LEU A 2 -5.72 -1.84 -21.61
CA LEU A 2 -6.82 -2.29 -20.75
C LEU A 2 -6.84 -1.45 -19.46
N LEU A 3 -8.03 -1.07 -18.96
CA LEU A 3 -8.19 -0.43 -17.65
C LEU A 3 -8.76 -1.44 -16.65
N LEU A 4 -8.00 -1.74 -15.60
CA LEU A 4 -8.44 -2.56 -14.47
C LEU A 4 -8.83 -1.65 -13.30
N ILE A 5 -10.05 -1.81 -12.80
CA ILE A 5 -10.56 -1.09 -11.63
C ILE A 5 -10.82 -2.10 -10.52
N ILE A 6 -10.16 -1.92 -9.38
CA ILE A 6 -10.26 -2.83 -8.24
C ILE A 6 -10.76 -2.05 -7.01
N ASP A 7 -11.92 -2.44 -6.50
CA ASP A 7 -12.47 -1.91 -5.25
C ASP A 7 -11.99 -2.77 -4.07
N CYS A 8 -11.09 -2.21 -3.29
CA CYS A 8 -10.58 -2.80 -2.07
C CYS A 8 -11.34 -2.25 -0.86
N LYS A 9 -11.93 -3.14 -0.05
CA LYS A 9 -12.42 -2.82 1.29
C LYS A 9 -11.43 -3.38 2.30
N PRO A 10 -10.38 -2.62 2.68
CA PRO A 10 -9.46 -3.12 3.69
C PRO A 10 -10.25 -3.29 5.00
N SER A 11 -10.40 -4.54 5.44
CA SER A 11 -11.06 -4.88 6.71
C SER A 11 -10.25 -4.43 7.94
N SER A 12 -9.06 -3.87 7.73
CA SER A 12 -8.10 -3.52 8.76
C SER A 12 -7.24 -2.32 8.34
N LEU A 13 -6.74 -1.65 9.37
CA LEU A 13 -5.76 -0.56 9.33
C LEU A 13 -4.61 -0.88 8.36
N PHE A 14 -4.31 0.02 7.43
CA PHE A 14 -3.11 -0.06 6.59
C PHE A 14 -2.15 1.10 6.94
N SER A 15 -0.85 0.86 6.76
CA SER A 15 0.20 1.86 6.98
C SER A 15 1.10 1.88 5.77
N ILE A 16 1.42 3.08 5.30
CA ILE A 16 2.26 3.30 4.12
C ILE A 16 3.45 4.11 4.58
N LYS A 17 4.58 3.44 4.74
CA LYS A 17 5.78 4.04 5.33
C LYS A 17 6.36 5.14 4.42
N LEU A 18 6.56 6.32 4.99
CA LEU A 18 7.41 7.37 4.41
C LEU A 18 8.90 7.05 4.64
N PRO A 19 9.75 7.06 3.59
CA PRO A 19 11.20 6.89 3.76
C PRO A 19 11.81 7.98 4.64
N LYS A 20 12.79 7.63 5.48
CA LYS A 20 13.62 8.55 6.30
C LYS A 20 12.91 9.30 7.44
N SER A 21 11.84 8.75 8.00
CA SER A 21 11.16 9.34 9.16
C SER A 21 11.71 8.75 10.47
N TYR A 22 12.60 9.49 11.14
CA TYR A 22 13.44 8.98 12.25
C TYR A 22 12.74 9.02 13.63
N GLN A 23 11.62 9.76 13.78
CA GLN A 23 10.94 9.95 15.08
C GLN A 23 9.42 9.75 15.06
N SER A 24 8.79 9.78 13.89
CA SER A 24 7.38 9.45 13.67
C SER A 24 7.28 8.71 12.34
N GLN A 25 6.39 7.74 12.18
CA GLN A 25 6.15 7.06 10.90
C GLN A 25 4.82 7.56 10.31
N PRO A 26 4.85 8.72 9.61
CA PRO A 26 3.66 9.22 8.94
C PRO A 26 3.25 8.28 7.80
N SER A 27 1.94 8.11 7.65
CA SER A 27 1.35 7.29 6.58
C SER A 27 0.73 8.17 5.50
N PHE A 28 1.00 7.87 4.24
CA PHE A 28 0.30 8.51 3.12
C PHE A 28 -1.17 8.10 3.08
N LEU A 29 -2.10 9.05 2.95
CA LEU A 29 -3.54 8.76 2.82
C LEU A 29 -3.89 7.74 1.72
N LEU A 30 -3.05 7.66 0.69
CA LEU A 30 -3.19 6.75 -0.45
C LEU A 30 -1.88 5.98 -0.67
N PRO A 31 -1.95 4.71 -1.11
CA PRO A 31 -0.75 3.95 -1.45
C PRO A 31 0.03 4.63 -2.59
N PRO A 32 1.36 4.76 -2.47
CA PRO A 32 2.19 5.34 -3.50
C PRO A 32 2.23 4.40 -4.72
N PRO A 33 2.58 4.93 -5.90
CA PRO A 33 2.67 4.13 -7.13
C PRO A 33 3.56 2.89 -6.98
N SER A 34 4.65 2.97 -6.21
CA SER A 34 5.53 1.82 -5.95
C SER A 34 4.85 0.69 -5.17
N THR A 35 3.94 1.02 -4.25
CA THR A 35 3.13 0.01 -3.56
C THR A 35 2.14 -0.63 -4.52
N LEU A 36 1.49 0.17 -5.38
CA LEU A 36 0.55 -0.34 -6.38
C LEU A 36 1.25 -1.24 -7.41
N PHE A 37 2.44 -0.84 -7.87
CA PHE A 37 3.29 -1.68 -8.71
C PHE A 37 3.58 -3.03 -8.04
N GLY A 38 3.96 -3.02 -6.76
CA GLY A 38 4.19 -4.25 -6.01
C GLY A 38 2.94 -5.13 -5.87
N VAL A 39 1.76 -4.53 -5.70
CA VAL A 39 0.48 -5.26 -5.68
C VAL A 39 0.19 -5.90 -7.03
N TYR A 40 0.38 -5.16 -8.12
CA TYR A 40 0.18 -5.66 -9.49
C TYR A 40 1.14 -6.79 -9.85
N ALA A 41 2.45 -6.59 -9.64
CA ALA A 41 3.48 -7.61 -9.87
C ALA A 41 3.20 -8.88 -9.07
N ARG A 42 2.82 -8.75 -7.79
CA ARG A 42 2.46 -9.91 -6.97
C ARG A 42 1.21 -10.62 -7.49
N GLY A 43 0.20 -9.88 -7.95
CA GLY A 43 -1.01 -10.44 -8.54
C GLY A 43 -0.72 -11.27 -9.78
N ILE A 44 0.10 -10.75 -10.69
CA ILE A 44 0.56 -11.47 -11.88
C ILE A 44 1.35 -12.72 -11.48
N GLY A 45 2.30 -12.58 -10.57
CA GLY A 45 3.13 -13.70 -10.12
C GLY A 45 2.29 -14.86 -9.56
N VAL A 46 1.27 -14.55 -8.76
CA VAL A 46 0.33 -15.55 -8.25
C VAL A 46 -0.54 -16.16 -9.36
N ALA A 47 -1.02 -15.34 -10.29
CA ALA A 47 -1.90 -15.79 -11.37
C ALA A 47 -1.19 -16.70 -12.39
N LEU A 48 0.08 -16.40 -12.68
CA LEU A 48 0.87 -17.09 -13.71
C LEU A 48 1.89 -18.08 -13.14
N GLY A 49 2.03 -18.18 -11.82
CA GLY A 49 3.01 -19.05 -11.17
C GLY A 49 4.46 -18.62 -11.39
N LEU A 50 4.70 -17.33 -11.59
CA LEU A 50 6.03 -16.77 -11.86
C LEU A 50 6.83 -16.54 -10.57
N SER A 51 8.16 -16.56 -10.69
CA SER A 51 9.02 -16.06 -9.63
C SER A 51 8.80 -14.56 -9.40
N GLN A 52 9.21 -14.06 -8.23
CA GLN A 52 9.07 -12.64 -7.91
C GLN A 52 9.78 -11.73 -8.92
N GLN A 53 10.94 -12.16 -9.43
CA GLN A 53 11.72 -11.37 -10.37
C GLN A 53 11.03 -11.31 -11.75
N GLU A 54 10.63 -12.46 -12.30
CA GLU A 54 9.89 -12.53 -13.57
C GLU A 54 8.59 -11.73 -13.52
N ALA A 55 7.87 -11.80 -12.39
CA ALA A 55 6.65 -11.04 -12.20
C ALA A 55 6.89 -9.53 -12.13
N GLN A 56 8.04 -9.08 -11.62
CA GLN A 56 8.42 -7.66 -11.60
C GLN A 56 8.83 -7.17 -12.99
N GLU A 57 9.56 -7.97 -13.76
CA GLU A 57 9.95 -7.66 -15.14
C GLU A 57 8.70 -7.53 -16.02
N LEU A 58 7.80 -8.52 -15.97
CA LEU A 58 6.55 -8.49 -16.72
C LEU A 58 5.63 -7.33 -16.28
N ALA A 59 5.62 -7.00 -14.99
CA ALA A 59 4.89 -5.84 -14.50
C ALA A 59 5.47 -4.52 -15.02
N ALA A 60 6.79 -4.40 -15.13
CA ALA A 60 7.45 -3.21 -15.67
C ALA A 60 7.19 -3.03 -17.17
N GLU A 61 7.04 -4.12 -17.91
CA GLU A 61 6.72 -4.09 -19.34
C GLU A 61 5.25 -3.77 -19.62
N THR A 62 4.34 -4.28 -18.78
CA THR A 62 2.89 -4.20 -19.05
C THR A 62 2.19 -3.05 -18.33
N LEU A 63 2.68 -2.58 -17.17
CA LEU A 63 2.01 -1.55 -16.39
C LEU A 63 2.39 -0.15 -16.87
N VAL A 64 1.44 0.54 -17.51
CA VAL A 64 1.61 1.92 -17.99
C VAL A 64 1.38 2.92 -16.86
N ASN A 65 0.38 2.69 -16.01
CA ASN A 65 0.05 3.61 -14.90
C ASN A 65 -0.67 2.88 -13.76
N ALA A 66 -0.44 3.34 -12.53
CA ALA A 66 -1.17 2.88 -11.35
C ALA A 66 -1.50 4.05 -10.41
N SER A 67 -2.77 4.15 -10.03
CA SER A 67 -3.24 5.18 -9.08
C SER A 67 -4.30 4.63 -8.13
N ALA A 68 -4.50 5.34 -7.02
CA ALA A 68 -5.50 4.99 -6.01
C ALA A 68 -6.35 6.22 -5.66
N SER A 69 -7.60 5.98 -5.26
CA SER A 69 -8.50 6.99 -4.75
C SER A 69 -9.29 6.47 -3.55
N LEU A 70 -9.69 7.36 -2.65
CA LEU A 70 -10.60 7.03 -1.56
C LEU A 70 -12.02 6.89 -2.11
N GLY A 71 -12.73 5.84 -1.72
CA GLY A 71 -14.16 5.72 -2.00
C GLY A 71 -14.95 6.80 -1.25
N LEU A 72 -16.10 7.22 -1.81
CA LEU A 72 -16.95 8.36 -1.39
C LEU A 72 -17.47 8.37 0.07
N SER A 73 -17.04 7.45 0.95
CA SER A 73 -17.56 7.33 2.31
C SER A 73 -16.47 7.03 3.35
N THR A 74 -15.56 7.97 3.57
CA THR A 74 -14.86 8.06 4.86
C THR A 74 -14.61 9.50 5.26
N ARG A 75 -15.54 10.03 6.07
CA ARG A 75 -15.17 10.99 7.10
C ARG A 75 -14.26 10.26 8.09
N SER A 76 -13.10 10.83 8.39
CA SER A 76 -12.10 10.34 9.34
C SER A 76 -11.23 9.18 8.84
N GLY A 77 -10.20 9.52 8.06
CA GLY A 77 -8.92 8.85 8.24
C GLY A 77 -8.41 9.21 9.63
N ALA A 78 -8.69 8.37 10.63
CA ALA A 78 -8.13 8.55 11.96
C ALA A 78 -6.67 8.12 11.91
N LEU A 79 -5.74 9.04 12.14
CA LEU A 79 -4.34 8.72 12.41
C LEU A 79 -4.28 8.00 13.76
N ILE A 80 -4.36 6.66 13.74
CA ILE A 80 -4.16 5.88 14.96
C ILE A 80 -2.66 5.82 15.19
N ARG A 81 -2.19 6.48 16.25
CA ARG A 81 -0.82 6.35 16.75
C ARG A 81 -0.73 5.12 17.63
N ARG A 82 -0.01 4.09 17.18
CA ARG A 82 0.28 2.91 18.02
C ARG A 82 1.77 2.83 18.31
N TRP A 83 2.11 2.64 19.57
CA TRP A 83 3.46 2.26 19.99
C TRP A 83 3.66 0.80 19.60
N ARG A 84 4.65 0.53 18.73
CA ARG A 84 5.08 -0.84 18.45
C ARG A 84 6.39 -1.08 19.20
N ILE A 85 6.34 -1.96 20.19
CA ILE A 85 7.53 -2.50 20.85
C ILE A 85 7.86 -3.80 20.10
N GLU A 86 8.98 -3.84 19.37
CA GLU A 86 9.44 -5.04 18.65
C GLU A 86 10.47 -5.76 19.53
N GLY A 87 10.08 -6.81 20.27
CA GLY A 87 11.00 -7.60 21.12
C GLY A 87 11.42 -6.89 22.42
N GLU A 88 12.57 -7.29 23.00
CA GLU A 88 13.20 -6.65 24.18
C GLU A 88 13.95 -5.35 23.83
N THR A 89 13.47 -4.57 22.85
CA THR A 89 14.07 -3.26 22.57
C THR A 89 13.64 -2.24 23.64
N PRO A 90 14.57 -1.45 24.20
CA PRO A 90 14.25 -0.44 25.20
C PRO A 90 13.18 0.54 24.67
N ILE A 91 12.30 1.01 25.57
CA ILE A 91 11.16 1.89 25.25
C ILE A 91 11.59 3.17 24.50
N SER A 92 12.87 3.57 24.62
CA SER A 92 13.47 4.68 23.86
C SER A 92 13.42 4.53 22.34
N ASP A 93 13.33 3.28 21.84
CA ASP A 93 13.30 2.97 20.41
C ASP A 93 11.87 2.75 19.88
N ALA A 94 10.86 2.94 20.72
CA ALA A 94 9.46 2.80 20.32
C ALA A 94 9.07 3.92 19.33
N MET A 95 8.85 3.54 18.06
CA MET A 95 8.42 4.49 17.03
C MET A 95 6.90 4.61 17.00
N VAL A 96 6.41 5.86 16.95
CA VAL A 96 4.99 6.17 16.71
C VAL A 96 4.64 5.80 15.26
N ARG A 97 3.73 4.83 15.06
CA ARG A 97 3.18 4.50 13.73
C ARG A 97 1.82 5.13 13.53
N GLU A 98 1.65 5.84 12.41
CA GLU A 98 0.34 6.27 11.95
C GLU A 98 -0.28 5.18 11.08
N PHE A 99 -1.52 4.81 11.36
CA PHE A 99 -2.34 3.93 10.53
C PHE A 99 -3.48 4.71 9.92
N ILE A 100 -3.88 4.33 8.72
CA ILE A 100 -5.05 4.90 8.05
C ILE A 100 -6.18 3.89 8.14
N TYR A 101 -7.30 4.38 8.65
CA TYR A 101 -8.58 3.70 8.57
C TYR A 101 -9.33 4.22 7.35
N THR A 102 -9.61 3.34 6.38
CA THR A 102 -10.51 3.63 5.26
C THR A 102 -11.51 2.50 5.11
N THR A 103 -12.73 2.80 4.69
CA THR A 103 -13.77 1.79 4.40
C THR A 103 -13.69 1.33 2.95
N MET A 104 -13.03 2.09 2.06
CA MET A 104 -12.94 1.78 0.64
C MET A 104 -11.75 2.51 -0.03
N LEU A 105 -10.93 1.74 -0.74
CA LEU A 105 -9.90 2.20 -1.66
C LEU A 105 -10.23 1.68 -3.06
N ARG A 106 -10.26 2.57 -4.05
CA ARG A 106 -10.38 2.19 -5.45
C ARG A 106 -9.03 2.33 -6.13
N LEU A 107 -8.54 1.23 -6.70
CA LEU A 107 -7.28 1.15 -7.42
C LEU A 107 -7.54 1.13 -8.93
N TYR A 108 -6.71 1.84 -9.67
CA TYR A 108 -6.75 1.89 -11.13
C TYR A 108 -5.40 1.45 -11.68
N PHE A 109 -5.42 0.45 -12.57
CA PHE A 109 -4.24 0.00 -13.29
C PHE A 109 -4.49 0.12 -14.79
N VAL A 110 -3.62 0.84 -15.47
CA VAL A 110 -3.60 0.95 -16.92
C VAL A 110 -2.52 0.02 -17.43
N VAL A 111 -2.92 -0.98 -18.20
CA VAL A 111 -2.05 -2.07 -18.68
C VAL A 111 -2.04 -2.05 -20.20
N ASP A 112 -0.89 -2.28 -20.84
CA ASP A 112 -0.85 -2.41 -22.31
C ASP A 112 -1.28 -3.80 -22.79
#